data_AF-A0A9X9FR45-F1
#
_entry.id   AF-A0A9X9FR45-F1
#
_cell.length_a   1.000
_cell.length_b   1.000
_cell.length_c   1.000
_cell.angle_alpha   90.00
_cell.angle_beta   90.00
_cell.angle_gamma   90.00
#
_symmetry.space_group_name_H-M   'P 1'
#
loop_
_entity.id
_entity.type
_entity.pdbx_description
1 polymer ?
#
loop_
_entity_poly.entity_id
_entity_poly.type
_entity_poly.pdbx_seq_one_letter_code
_entity_poly.pdbx_strand_id
1 'polypeptide(L)'
;MTVHCQSASSGRVTTIRFMPTWTVVNAPSWLLVLHSKMRKQLQIWAYEGRVRRSRRVLESLPEHILHDIGWPNVDDRLPGIPRNPNELPRRS
;
A
#
# COMPACT_ATOMS: atom_id res chain seq x y z
N MET A 1 -52.57 -19.26 2.16
CA MET A 1 -52.89 -18.26 3.20
C MET A 1 -52.56 -16.89 2.66
N THR A 2 -53.55 -16.01 2.66
CA THR A 2 -53.56 -14.68 2.04
C THR A 2 -52.86 -13.64 2.91
N VAL A 3 -52.17 -12.72 2.24
CA VAL A 3 -51.36 -11.65 2.81
C VAL A 3 -52.22 -10.65 3.59
N HIS A 4 -51.76 -10.23 4.77
CA HIS A 4 -52.28 -9.02 5.41
C HIS A 4 -51.19 -8.37 6.27
N CYS A 5 -50.27 -7.67 5.62
CA CYS A 5 -49.32 -6.81 6.34
C CYS A 5 -49.93 -5.40 6.40
N GLN A 6 -50.44 -5.04 7.58
CA GLN A 6 -50.95 -3.71 7.85
C GLN A 6 -49.79 -2.71 7.84
N SER A 7 -49.86 -1.71 6.97
CA SER A 7 -49.01 -0.52 7.02
C SER A 7 -49.52 0.37 8.14
N ALA A 8 -48.72 0.55 9.20
CA ALA A 8 -49.06 1.43 10.31
C ALA A 8 -48.13 2.64 10.38
N SER A 9 -48.79 3.79 10.26
CA SER A 9 -48.47 5.13 10.77
C SER A 9 -47.16 5.79 10.32
N SER A 10 -47.31 6.61 9.28
CA SER A 10 -46.94 8.04 9.25
C SER A 10 -46.38 8.58 10.59
N GLY A 11 -45.07 8.39 10.81
CA GLY A 11 -44.29 9.23 11.69
C GLY A 11 -43.68 10.34 10.85
N ARG A 12 -44.03 11.60 11.13
CA ARG A 12 -43.28 12.75 10.59
C ARG A 12 -41.84 12.62 11.07
N VAL A 13 -40.95 12.18 10.18
CA VAL A 13 -39.52 12.21 10.43
C VAL A 13 -39.09 13.67 10.31
N THR A 14 -39.06 14.36 11.44
CA THR A 14 -38.32 15.61 11.56
C THR A 14 -36.85 15.22 11.45
N THR A 15 -36.34 15.14 10.22
CA THR A 15 -34.91 14.97 9.98
C THR A 15 -34.25 16.25 10.44
N ILE A 16 -33.89 16.30 11.72
CA ILE A 16 -32.99 17.32 12.25
C ILE A 16 -31.68 17.08 11.52
N ARG A 17 -31.47 17.80 10.42
CA ARG A 17 -30.19 17.85 9.73
C ARG A 17 -29.24 18.51 10.72
N PHE A 18 -28.54 17.69 11.49
CA PHE A 18 -27.27 18.07 12.09
C PHE A 18 -26.33 18.38 10.93
N MET A 19 -26.31 19.63 10.49
CA MET A 19 -25.19 20.15 9.72
C MET A 19 -24.06 20.26 10.72
N PRO A 20 -23.04 19.40 10.62
CA PRO A 20 -21.94 19.50 11.53
C PRO A 20 -21.16 20.71 11.02
N THR A 21 -21.37 21.88 11.63
CA THR A 21 -20.51 23.04 11.44
C THR A 21 -19.17 22.70 12.07
N TRP A 22 -18.39 21.85 11.39
CA TRP A 22 -16.98 21.65 11.66
C TRP A 22 -16.29 22.91 11.15
N THR A 23 -16.49 23.99 11.88
CA THR A 23 -15.54 25.08 11.86
C THR A 23 -14.23 24.45 12.30
N VAL A 24 -13.31 24.25 11.35
CA VAL A 24 -11.91 23.88 11.61
C VAL A 24 -11.27 25.08 12.29
N VAL A 25 -11.69 25.37 13.53
CA VAL A 25 -11.18 26.48 14.32
C VAL A 25 -9.83 26.03 14.84
N ASN A 26 -8.78 26.49 14.17
CA ASN A 26 -7.40 26.36 14.60
C ASN A 26 -6.95 24.92 14.89
N ALA A 27 -6.81 24.11 13.84
CA ALA A 27 -5.94 22.95 13.94
C ALA A 27 -4.53 23.44 14.35
N PRO A 28 -3.95 22.95 15.45
CA PRO A 28 -2.64 23.38 15.90
C PRO A 28 -1.62 23.22 14.77
N SER A 29 -0.80 24.23 14.50
CA SER A 29 0.17 24.21 13.40
C SER A 29 1.11 23.00 13.45
N TRP A 30 1.46 22.54 14.66
CA TRP A 30 2.26 21.32 14.87
C TRP A 30 1.57 20.05 14.34
N LEU A 31 0.24 19.98 14.40
CA LEU A 31 -0.53 18.82 13.93
C LEU A 31 -0.50 18.73 12.41
N LEU A 32 -0.59 19.87 11.72
CA LEU A 32 -0.45 19.93 10.26
C LEU A 32 0.95 19.52 9.81
N VAL A 33 1.99 20.00 10.51
CA VAL A 33 3.38 19.61 10.27
C VAL A 33 3.58 18.11 10.52
N LEU A 34 3.06 17.58 11.63
CA LEU A 34 3.14 16.15 11.94
C LEU A 34 2.42 15.31 10.87
N HIS A 35 1.21 15.69 10.48
CA HIS A 35 0.45 15.00 9.45
C HIS A 35 1.20 14.97 8.11
N SER A 36 1.84 16.08 7.72
CA SER A 36 2.67 16.12 6.51
C SER A 36 3.88 15.18 6.59
N LYS A 37 4.55 15.09 7.75
CA LYS A 37 5.67 14.17 7.98
C LYS A 37 5.21 12.72 7.92
N MET A 38 4.12 12.39 8.60
CA MET A 38 3.54 11.04 8.60
C MET A 38 3.08 10.61 7.22
N ARG A 39 2.45 11.51 6.45
CA ARG A 39 2.05 11.22 5.07
C ARG A 39 3.25 10.87 4.19
N LYS A 40 4.37 11.60 4.31
CA LYS A 40 5.61 11.29 3.58
C LYS A 40 6.16 9.92 3.97
N GLN A 41 6.23 9.62 5.27
CA GLN A 41 6.70 8.32 5.75
C GLN A 41 5.81 7.16 5.27
N LEU A 42 4.49 7.34 5.30
CA LEU A 42 3.55 6.34 4.80
C LEU A 42 3.73 6.07 3.31
N GLN A 43 4.00 7.11 2.50
CA GLN A 43 4.30 6.93 1.08
C GLN A 43 5.58 6.14 0.85
N ILE A 44 6.63 6.42 1.63
CA ILE A 44 7.89 5.66 1.58
C ILE A 44 7.64 4.21 1.94
N TRP A 45 6.97 3.92 3.06
CA TRP A 45 6.66 2.55 3.47
C TRP A 45 5.76 1.81 2.47
N ALA A 46 4.79 2.50 1.87
CA ALA A 46 3.94 1.91 0.83
C ALA A 46 4.74 1.59 -0.44
N TYR A 47 5.72 2.42 -0.79
CA TYR A 47 6.64 2.15 -1.89
C TYR A 47 7.55 0.96 -1.57
N GLU A 48 8.22 0.95 -0.42
CA GLU A 48 9.06 -0.17 0.03
C GLU A 48 8.29 -1.49 0.11
N GLY A 49 7.04 -1.45 0.60
CA GLY A 49 6.16 -2.61 0.63
C GLY A 49 5.84 -3.15 -0.76
N ARG A 50 5.61 -2.26 -1.74
CA ARG A 50 5.42 -2.66 -3.16
C ARG A 50 6.69 -3.27 -3.73
N VAL A 51 7.84 -2.62 -3.54
CA VAL A 51 9.15 -3.15 -3.98
C VAL A 51 9.41 -4.53 -3.38
N ARG A 52 9.18 -4.72 -2.08
CA ARG A 52 9.36 -6.02 -1.40
C ARG A 52 8.43 -7.09 -1.97
N ARG A 53 7.17 -6.77 -2.30
CA ARG A 53 6.26 -7.73 -2.94
C ARG A 53 6.73 -8.10 -4.34
N SER A 54 7.09 -7.11 -5.15
CA SER A 54 7.62 -7.32 -6.50
C SER A 54 8.90 -8.16 -6.47
N ARG A 55 9.79 -7.94 -5.48
CA ARG A 55 11.02 -8.71 -5.30
C ARG A 55 10.75 -10.20 -5.11
N ARG A 56 9.78 -10.55 -4.25
CA ARG A 56 9.41 -11.97 -4.03
C ARG A 56 8.84 -12.62 -5.28
N VAL A 57 8.08 -11.87 -6.08
CA VAL A 57 7.57 -12.37 -7.37
C VAL A 57 8.74 -12.61 -8.32
N LEU A 58 9.66 -11.65 -8.44
CA LEU A 58 10.88 -11.79 -9.25
C LEU A 58 11.74 -12.98 -8.80
N GLU A 59 11.91 -13.21 -7.50
CA GLU A 59 12.62 -14.37 -6.96
C GLU A 59 11.95 -15.71 -7.32
N SER A 60 10.64 -15.73 -7.60
CA SER A 60 9.91 -16.92 -8.05
C SER A 60 9.89 -17.11 -9.56
N LEU A 61 10.40 -16.15 -10.33
CA LEU A 61 10.42 -16.26 -11.79
C LEU A 61 11.45 -17.31 -12.24
N PRO A 62 11.24 -17.93 -13.42
CA PRO A 62 12.24 -18.80 -14.04
C PRO A 62 13.56 -18.07 -14.31
N GLU A 63 14.68 -18.80 -14.20
CA GLU A 63 16.04 -18.27 -14.38
C GLU A 63 16.26 -17.58 -15.74
N HIS A 64 15.68 -18.10 -16.82
CA HIS A 64 15.83 -17.52 -18.16
C HIS A 64 15.22 -16.11 -18.25
N ILE A 65 14.04 -15.91 -17.65
CA ILE A 65 13.39 -14.59 -17.64
C ILE A 65 14.17 -13.63 -16.74
N LEU A 66 14.67 -14.11 -15.60
CA LEU A 66 15.49 -13.30 -14.70
C LEU A 66 16.80 -12.84 -15.36
N HIS A 67 17.43 -13.72 -16.14
CA HIS A 67 18.65 -13.40 -16.88
C HIS A 67 18.38 -12.38 -18.00
N ASP A 68 17.29 -12.54 -18.75
CA ASP A 68 16.91 -11.64 -19.85
C ASP A 68 16.65 -10.20 -19.37
N ILE A 69 16.09 -10.03 -18.17
CA ILE A 69 15.86 -8.71 -17.56
C ILE A 69 17.06 -8.19 -16.75
N GLY A 70 18.16 -8.95 -16.68
CA GLY A 70 19.35 -8.56 -15.91
C GLY A 70 19.13 -8.54 -14.39
N TRP A 71 18.23 -9.39 -13.88
CA TRP A 71 17.93 -9.50 -12.46
C TRP A 71 18.75 -10.63 -11.79
N PRO A 72 19.29 -10.43 -10.58
CA PRO A 72 19.31 -9.19 -9.82
C PRO A 72 20.28 -8.17 -10.43
N ASN A 73 19.95 -6.88 -10.31
CA ASN A 73 20.79 -5.81 -10.84
C ASN A 73 22.20 -5.90 -10.22
N VAL A 74 23.23 -5.63 -11.00
CA VAL A 74 24.62 -5.72 -10.55
C VAL A 74 24.89 -4.74 -9.40
N ASP A 75 24.21 -3.59 -9.36
CA ASP A 75 24.33 -2.60 -8.29
C ASP A 75 23.58 -2.98 -7.00
N ASP A 76 22.62 -3.91 -7.06
CA ASP A 76 21.95 -4.45 -5.87
C ASP A 76 22.88 -5.40 -5.08
N ARG A 77 24.04 -5.76 -5.66
CA ARG A 77 25.07 -6.56 -5.00
C ARG A 77 25.80 -5.69 -3.99
N LEU A 78 25.26 -5.63 -2.77
CA LEU A 78 25.99 -5.14 -1.60
C LEU A 78 27.38 -5.82 -1.56
N PRO A 79 28.48 -5.06 -1.41
CA PRO A 79 29.82 -5.61 -1.32
C PRO A 79 29.92 -6.39 0.00
N GLY A 80 29.70 -7.70 -0.04
CA GLY A 80 29.79 -8.54 1.17
C GLY A 80 29.04 -9.86 1.16
N ILE A 81 28.19 -10.15 0.17
CA ILE A 81 27.60 -11.49 0.04
C ILE A 81 28.54 -12.33 -0.83
N PRO A 82 29.30 -13.29 -0.26
CA PRO A 82 30.17 -14.13 -1.05
C PRO A 82 29.33 -14.97 -2.01
N ARG A 83 29.66 -14.85 -3.29
CA ARG A 83 29.17 -15.71 -4.37
C ARG A 83 29.40 -17.16 -3.96
N ASN A 84 28.38 -18.02 -4.09
CA ASN A 84 28.60 -19.46 -3.99
C ASN A 84 29.57 -19.84 -5.13
N PRO A 85 30.75 -20.40 -4.84
CA PRO A 85 31.78 -20.68 -5.84
C PRO A 85 31.35 -21.71 -6.91
N ASN A 86 30.15 -22.28 -6.79
CA ASN A 86 29.58 -23.22 -7.75
C ASN A 86 28.89 -22.56 -8.96
N GLU A 87 28.81 -21.23 -9.04
CA GLU A 87 28.37 -20.56 -10.27
C GLU A 87 29.48 -20.61 -11.34
N LEU A 88 29.49 -21.70 -12.09
CA LEU A 88 30.34 -21.92 -13.27
C LEU A 88 30.39 -20.67 -14.18
N PRO A 89 31.55 -20.33 -14.76
CA PRO A 89 31.59 -19.36 -15.84
C PRO A 89 30.95 -19.99 -17.08
N ARG A 90 29.72 -19.57 -17.44
CA ARG A 90 29.19 -19.86 -18.76
C ARG A 90 29.94 -18.99 -19.77
N ARG A 91 30.93 -19.61 -20.43
CA ARG A 91 31.52 -19.15 -21.67
C ARG A 91 30.43 -18.97 -22.73
N SER A 92 30.46 -17.84 -23.42
CA SER A 92 30.06 -17.68 -24.82
C SER A 92 31.05 -16.76 -25.48
#